data_AF-A0A7C9RU70-F1
#
_entry.id   AF-A0A7C9RU70-F1
#
_cell.length_a   1.000
_cell.length_b   1.000
_cell.length_c   1.000
_cell.angle_alpha   90.00
_cell.angle_beta   90.00
_cell.angle_gamma   90.00
#
_symmetry.space_group_name_H-M   'P 1'
#
loop_
_entity.id
_entity.type
_entity.pdbx_description
1 polymer ?
#
loop_
_entity_poly.entity_id
_entity_poly.type
_entity_poly.pdbx_seq_one_letter_code
_entity_poly.pdbx_strand_id
1 'polypeptide(L)'
;MIVPLPTRVVRRGRGFTFDRGTSVRVTPGAEQAAGLLRTLLRPATGLPLPIADHGQVVIALDAKLVGLGAEGYALTVNEHGVLLRAGTPNGLAHGVQTIRQLLPVEALRSSRVSEVDWTLPGVDVRDVPRLPWRGFMLDVARHFQPVPVLRRFIDLMALHKLNVLHLHLTDDQGWRMPVPRRPKLASIGGWRTETNGDGTPHGGVYTRAELEGLVAHAAERGIAIMPEIEMPGHARAALAAYPDLGISPEPLPVWTRWGISDAAFGPHAAGFVREVLAEVMEVFPNEHVHLGGDECLLPEDVHGRFLNQAAEYLLDRGRIPAAWEPTGDPRSVIMPWKDETQAAKALEQGQPVVMTPHTATYLDYPQSDGGHEPPGQPGFVVTTKDVYHVPLPDGVLGAQCQLWTEHVRTRKHLEYLAFPRLVALADTLWSQRPDWEGFTTRMRYHASRLAALSIPAEVRREPCEHS
;
A
#
# COMPACT_ATOMS: atom_id res chain seq x y z
N MET A 1 -7.44 12.60 -19.31
CA MET A 1 -8.22 11.78 -18.35
C MET A 1 -7.27 11.31 -17.26
N ILE A 2 -7.52 11.61 -15.98
CA ILE A 2 -6.61 11.35 -14.85
C ILE A 2 -7.33 10.45 -13.86
N VAL A 3 -6.65 9.44 -13.32
CA VAL A 3 -7.20 8.54 -12.30
C VAL A 3 -6.23 8.47 -11.11
N PRO A 4 -6.66 8.83 -9.87
CA PRO A 4 -7.99 9.29 -9.48
C PRO A 4 -8.44 10.60 -10.11
N LEU A 5 -9.76 10.85 -10.14
CA LEU A 5 -10.33 12.13 -10.58
C LEU A 5 -9.90 13.27 -9.65
N PRO A 6 -9.23 14.32 -10.17
CA PRO A 6 -8.85 15.44 -9.33
C PRO A 6 -10.07 16.25 -8.85
N THR A 7 -9.95 16.86 -7.68
CA THR A 7 -10.99 17.72 -7.09
C THR A 7 -11.45 18.81 -8.05
N ARG A 8 -10.52 19.46 -8.76
CA ARG A 8 -10.84 20.44 -9.80
C ARG A 8 -9.79 20.42 -10.91
N VAL A 9 -10.25 20.39 -12.15
CA VAL A 9 -9.43 20.56 -13.36
C VAL A 9 -10.09 21.60 -14.27
N VAL A 10 -9.35 22.63 -14.66
CA VAL A 10 -9.79 23.65 -15.62
C VAL A 10 -8.85 23.60 -16.81
N ARG A 11 -9.38 23.32 -18.01
CA ARG A 11 -8.58 23.41 -19.24
C ARG A 11 -8.25 24.85 -19.55
N ARG A 12 -7.01 25.09 -19.97
CA ARG A 12 -6.49 26.39 -20.41
C ARG A 12 -6.14 26.32 -21.89
N GLY A 13 -5.48 27.37 -22.39
CA GLY A 13 -5.05 27.49 -23.78
C GLY A 13 -3.91 26.51 -24.11
N ARG A 14 -2.82 27.03 -24.65
CA ARG A 14 -1.69 26.20 -25.07
C ARG A 14 -1.01 25.55 -23.86
N GLY A 15 -0.50 24.34 -24.09
CA GLY A 15 0.26 23.57 -23.11
C GLY A 15 1.76 23.82 -23.19
N PHE A 16 2.53 23.00 -22.49
CA PHE A 16 4.00 23.09 -22.45
C PHE A 16 4.64 21.80 -22.93
N THR A 17 5.66 21.89 -23.78
CA THR A 17 6.41 20.73 -24.28
C THR A 17 7.77 20.65 -23.61
N PHE A 18 8.07 19.52 -22.98
CA PHE A 18 9.40 19.25 -22.43
C PHE A 18 10.38 18.91 -23.53
N ASP A 19 11.55 19.55 -23.49
CA ASP A 19 12.65 19.36 -24.41
C ASP A 19 14.00 19.29 -23.67
N ARG A 20 15.11 19.25 -24.43
CA ARG A 20 16.46 19.19 -23.84
C ARG A 20 16.88 20.46 -23.09
N GLY A 21 16.24 21.60 -23.38
CA GLY A 21 16.51 22.88 -22.72
C GLY A 21 15.67 23.10 -21.47
N THR A 22 14.64 22.29 -21.24
CA THR A 22 13.77 22.38 -20.08
C THR A 22 14.52 22.10 -18.78
N SER A 23 14.49 23.06 -17.85
CA SER A 23 15.09 22.94 -16.51
C SER A 23 14.05 23.05 -15.39
N VAL A 24 14.44 22.59 -14.20
CA VAL A 24 13.59 22.57 -12.99
C VAL A 24 14.11 23.58 -11.98
N ARG A 25 13.28 24.53 -11.57
CA ARG A 25 13.51 25.39 -10.42
C ARG A 25 12.83 24.81 -9.20
N VAL A 26 13.54 24.77 -8.07
CA VAL A 26 13.03 24.27 -6.80
C VAL A 26 13.08 25.34 -5.72
N THR A 27 12.11 25.34 -4.81
CA THR A 27 12.23 26.06 -3.53
C THR A 27 12.85 25.14 -2.48
N PRO A 28 13.39 25.70 -1.37
CA PRO A 28 13.88 24.88 -0.26
C PRO A 28 12.82 23.86 0.22
N GLY A 29 13.22 22.61 0.39
CA GLY A 29 12.36 21.50 0.81
C GLY A 29 11.62 20.78 -0.32
N ALA A 30 11.70 21.27 -1.57
CA ALA A 30 11.08 20.65 -2.74
C ALA A 30 12.05 19.74 -3.54
N GLU A 31 13.29 19.58 -3.10
CA GLU A 31 14.35 18.86 -3.81
C GLU A 31 13.99 17.39 -4.05
N GLN A 32 13.35 16.75 -3.07
CA GLN A 32 12.92 15.35 -3.18
C GLN A 32 11.88 15.17 -4.29
N ALA A 33 10.91 16.07 -4.41
CA ALA A 33 9.89 16.01 -5.45
C ALA A 33 10.47 16.28 -6.85
N ALA A 34 11.44 17.17 -6.97
CA ALA A 34 12.20 17.36 -8.21
C ALA A 34 13.04 16.13 -8.58
N GLY A 35 13.69 15.52 -7.59
CA GLY A 35 14.37 14.24 -7.75
C GLY A 35 13.42 13.15 -8.25
N LEU A 36 12.25 13.02 -7.63
CA LEU A 36 11.21 12.07 -8.03
C LEU A 36 10.74 12.29 -9.46
N LEU A 37 10.42 13.54 -9.85
CA LEU A 37 10.01 13.87 -11.22
C LEU A 37 11.06 13.41 -12.23
N ARG A 38 12.34 13.71 -11.97
CA ARG A 38 13.45 13.33 -12.84
C ARG A 38 13.61 11.81 -12.91
N THR A 39 13.59 11.13 -11.77
CA THR A 39 13.68 9.67 -11.69
C THR A 39 12.57 8.99 -12.49
N LEU A 40 11.35 9.51 -12.42
CA LEU A 40 10.19 8.89 -13.06
C LEU A 40 10.07 9.22 -14.56
N LEU A 41 10.57 10.37 -15.03
CA LEU A 41 10.48 10.76 -16.44
C LEU A 41 11.71 10.41 -17.27
N ARG A 42 12.91 10.37 -16.66
CA ARG A 42 14.16 10.14 -17.40
C ARG A 42 14.21 8.81 -18.16
N PRO A 43 13.68 7.67 -17.67
CA PRO A 43 13.75 6.40 -18.40
C PRO A 43 13.12 6.49 -19.80
N ALA A 44 11.89 6.98 -19.90
CA ALA A 44 11.18 7.11 -21.17
C ALA A 44 11.67 8.29 -22.01
N THR A 45 11.79 9.46 -21.40
CA THR A 45 12.06 10.71 -22.13
C THR A 45 13.53 10.91 -22.48
N GLY A 46 14.41 10.38 -21.62
CA GLY A 46 15.84 10.68 -21.59
C GLY A 46 16.19 12.16 -21.47
N LEU A 47 15.25 12.99 -21.00
CA LEU A 47 15.49 14.39 -20.72
C LEU A 47 16.27 14.55 -19.41
N PRO A 48 17.26 15.45 -19.35
CA PRO A 48 18.08 15.64 -18.16
C PRO A 48 17.34 16.36 -17.02
N LEU A 49 16.44 17.29 -17.40
CA LEU A 49 15.66 18.16 -16.50
C LEU A 49 16.55 18.68 -15.34
N PRO A 50 17.65 19.41 -15.63
CA PRO A 50 18.60 19.82 -14.60
C PRO A 50 17.93 20.78 -13.62
N ILE A 51 18.34 20.70 -12.35
CA ILE A 51 17.95 21.69 -11.34
C ILE A 51 18.78 22.95 -11.58
N ALA A 52 18.12 24.11 -11.66
CA ALA A 52 18.74 25.41 -11.89
C ALA A 52 17.98 26.53 -11.16
N ASP A 53 18.63 27.69 -10.99
CA ASP A 53 18.03 28.86 -10.32
C ASP A 53 16.79 29.39 -11.06
N HIS A 54 16.77 29.20 -12.38
CA HIS A 54 15.66 29.51 -13.26
C HIS A 54 15.27 28.25 -14.05
N GLY A 55 13.98 28.07 -14.27
CA GLY A 55 13.46 26.96 -15.06
C GLY A 55 11.98 27.09 -15.34
N GLN A 56 11.57 26.47 -16.44
CA GLN A 56 10.19 26.47 -16.89
C GLN A 56 9.32 25.54 -16.04
N VAL A 57 9.92 24.52 -15.41
CA VAL A 57 9.24 23.69 -14.41
C VAL A 57 9.60 24.22 -13.02
N VAL A 58 8.63 24.76 -12.29
CA VAL A 58 8.82 25.24 -10.92
C VAL A 58 8.12 24.29 -9.96
N ILE A 59 8.87 23.73 -9.01
CA ILE A 59 8.34 22.91 -7.92
C ILE A 59 8.57 23.68 -6.62
N ALA A 60 7.47 24.08 -5.98
CA ALA A 60 7.51 24.98 -4.85
C ALA A 60 6.75 24.43 -3.65
N LEU A 61 7.49 24.16 -2.57
CA LEU A 61 6.92 23.94 -1.25
C LEU A 61 6.52 25.31 -0.68
N ASP A 62 5.22 25.48 -0.39
CA ASP A 62 4.68 26.71 0.15
C ASP A 62 3.72 26.41 1.30
N ALA A 63 4.26 26.43 2.52
CA ALA A 63 3.52 26.18 3.74
C ALA A 63 2.40 27.21 4.01
N LYS A 64 2.36 28.34 3.28
CA LYS A 64 1.29 29.34 3.41
C LYS A 64 0.09 29.04 2.51
N LEU A 65 0.15 27.99 1.67
CA LEU A 65 -0.98 27.58 0.86
C LEU A 65 -2.13 27.08 1.74
N VAL A 66 -3.24 27.79 1.69
CA VAL A 66 -4.48 27.42 2.38
C VAL A 66 -5.37 26.53 1.50
N GLY A 67 -6.13 25.65 2.15
CA GLY A 67 -7.15 24.82 1.51
C GLY A 67 -6.64 23.59 0.74
N LEU A 68 -5.36 23.20 0.94
CA LEU A 68 -4.78 21.99 0.34
C LEU A 68 -4.48 20.88 1.37
N GLY A 69 -4.53 21.16 2.67
CA GLY A 69 -4.28 20.16 3.71
C GLY A 69 -2.90 19.51 3.62
N ALA A 70 -2.77 18.31 4.19
CA ALA A 70 -1.49 17.59 4.30
C ALA A 70 -1.04 16.91 3.00
N GLU A 71 -1.93 16.72 2.02
CA GLU A 71 -1.66 15.92 0.82
C GLU A 71 -2.07 16.61 -0.49
N GLY A 72 -2.68 17.80 -0.42
CA GLY A 72 -3.14 18.50 -1.61
C GLY A 72 -2.06 19.27 -2.33
N TYR A 73 -2.32 19.56 -3.60
CA TYR A 73 -1.44 20.33 -4.46
C TYR A 73 -2.22 21.20 -5.45
N ALA A 74 -1.52 22.18 -6.01
CA ALA A 74 -1.95 22.97 -7.14
C ALA A 74 -0.93 22.84 -8.28
N LEU A 75 -1.43 22.56 -9.49
CA LEU A 75 -0.62 22.43 -10.69
C LEU A 75 -1.17 23.36 -11.78
N THR A 76 -0.34 24.24 -12.31
CA THR A 76 -0.66 25.11 -13.44
C THR A 76 0.28 24.78 -14.59
N VAL A 77 -0.27 24.60 -15.79
CA VAL A 77 0.46 24.41 -17.05
C VAL A 77 -0.06 25.41 -18.06
N ASN A 78 0.86 26.14 -18.69
CA ASN A 78 0.60 27.05 -19.80
C ASN A 78 1.74 27.00 -20.83
N GLU A 79 1.71 27.83 -21.85
CA GLU A 79 2.72 27.89 -22.92
C GLU A 79 4.14 28.27 -22.44
N HIS A 80 4.28 28.82 -21.23
CA HIS A 80 5.56 29.26 -20.68
C HIS A 80 6.19 28.24 -19.73
N GLY A 81 5.42 27.30 -19.18
CA GLY A 81 5.94 26.33 -18.24
C GLY A 81 4.92 25.61 -17.38
N VAL A 82 5.43 25.03 -16.30
CA VAL A 82 4.72 24.23 -15.32
C VAL A 82 5.01 24.77 -13.92
N LEU A 83 3.98 25.02 -13.13
CA LEU A 83 4.11 25.38 -11.72
C LEU A 83 3.38 24.35 -10.86
N LEU A 84 4.12 23.58 -10.07
CA LEU A 84 3.61 22.66 -9.06
C LEU A 84 3.86 23.24 -7.68
N ARG A 85 2.81 23.38 -6.87
CA ARG A 85 2.89 23.87 -5.49
C ARG A 85 2.11 22.98 -4.52
N ALA A 86 2.62 22.83 -3.30
CA ALA A 86 1.90 22.18 -2.21
C ALA A 86 2.37 22.70 -0.85
N GLY A 87 1.57 22.47 0.19
CA GLY A 87 1.94 22.79 1.57
C GLY A 87 2.92 21.80 2.20
N THR A 88 3.01 20.58 1.64
CA THR A 88 3.82 19.47 2.16
C THR A 88 4.56 18.74 1.03
N PRO A 89 5.65 18.01 1.35
CA PRO A 89 6.29 17.12 0.38
C PRO A 89 5.35 16.06 -0.23
N ASN A 90 4.41 15.52 0.56
CA ASN A 90 3.43 14.54 0.06
C ASN A 90 2.53 15.13 -1.04
N GLY A 91 2.07 16.38 -0.87
CA GLY A 91 1.32 17.06 -1.94
C GLY A 91 2.14 17.25 -3.21
N LEU A 92 3.44 17.60 -3.08
CA LEU A 92 4.33 17.67 -4.25
C LEU A 92 4.48 16.30 -4.93
N ALA A 93 4.66 15.23 -4.16
CA ALA A 93 4.74 13.86 -4.71
C ALA A 93 3.48 13.50 -5.49
N HIS A 94 2.29 13.77 -4.95
CA HIS A 94 1.00 13.56 -5.64
C HIS A 94 0.88 14.37 -6.93
N GLY A 95 1.35 15.62 -6.91
CA GLY A 95 1.37 16.48 -8.11
C GLY A 95 2.30 15.98 -9.21
N VAL A 96 3.46 15.40 -8.85
CA VAL A 96 4.35 14.73 -9.81
C VAL A 96 3.63 13.58 -10.52
N GLN A 97 2.81 12.80 -9.82
CA GLN A 97 2.04 11.70 -10.42
C GLN A 97 0.99 12.22 -11.41
N THR A 98 0.36 13.36 -11.10
CA THR A 98 -0.55 14.03 -12.02
C THR A 98 0.17 14.54 -13.28
N ILE A 99 1.38 15.10 -13.15
CA ILE A 99 2.22 15.46 -14.32
C ILE A 99 2.49 14.23 -15.19
N ARG A 100 2.86 13.09 -14.57
CA ARG A 100 3.09 11.83 -15.31
C ARG A 100 1.88 11.35 -16.07
N GLN A 101 0.68 11.49 -15.50
CA GLN A 101 -0.55 11.11 -16.19
C GLN A 101 -0.98 12.12 -17.27
N LEU A 102 -0.61 13.39 -17.14
CA LEU A 102 -0.92 14.42 -18.14
C LEU A 102 -0.03 14.35 -19.39
N LEU A 103 1.19 13.81 -19.26
CA LEU A 103 2.06 13.47 -20.39
C LEU A 103 1.50 12.31 -21.23
N PRO A 104 1.99 12.12 -22.48
CA PRO A 104 1.71 10.92 -23.26
C PRO A 104 2.01 9.63 -22.48
N VAL A 105 1.25 8.56 -22.73
CA VAL A 105 1.34 7.31 -21.96
C VAL A 105 2.72 6.66 -22.02
N GLU A 106 3.48 6.94 -23.07
CA GLU A 106 4.87 6.53 -23.28
C GLU A 106 5.79 7.02 -22.16
N ALA A 107 5.45 8.13 -21.49
CA ALA A 107 6.21 8.66 -20.35
C ALA A 107 6.23 7.70 -19.14
N LEU A 108 5.34 6.69 -19.12
CA LEU A 108 5.29 5.67 -18.07
C LEU A 108 6.14 4.44 -18.37
N ARG A 109 6.76 4.35 -19.55
CA ARG A 109 7.63 3.22 -19.91
C ARG A 109 8.95 3.26 -19.14
N SER A 110 9.48 2.09 -18.84
CA SER A 110 10.76 1.93 -18.14
C SER A 110 11.99 2.04 -19.04
N SER A 111 11.82 2.33 -20.34
CA SER A 111 12.90 2.42 -21.31
C SER A 111 12.65 3.55 -22.31
N ARG A 112 13.74 4.03 -22.94
CA ARG A 112 13.74 5.19 -23.83
C ARG A 112 12.74 5.02 -24.97
N VAL A 113 11.96 6.07 -25.23
CA VAL A 113 11.06 6.18 -26.38
C VAL A 113 11.48 7.38 -27.22
N SER A 114 11.48 7.22 -28.53
CA SER A 114 11.79 8.26 -29.51
C SER A 114 10.50 8.74 -30.20
N GLU A 115 10.56 9.89 -30.88
CA GLU A 115 9.46 10.42 -31.71
C GLU A 115 8.15 10.67 -30.94
N VAL A 116 8.28 11.07 -29.67
CA VAL A 116 7.16 11.50 -28.83
C VAL A 116 7.39 12.94 -28.41
N ASP A 117 6.41 13.80 -28.70
CA ASP A 117 6.36 15.15 -28.14
C ASP A 117 5.88 15.08 -26.70
N TRP A 118 6.77 15.37 -25.75
CA TRP A 118 6.50 15.34 -24.31
C TRP A 118 5.67 16.56 -23.87
N THR A 119 4.44 16.65 -24.37
CA THR A 119 3.57 17.81 -24.20
C THR A 119 2.55 17.59 -23.10
N LEU A 120 2.53 18.49 -22.14
CA LEU A 120 1.46 18.64 -21.16
C LEU A 120 0.38 19.56 -21.73
N PRO A 121 -0.92 19.23 -21.60
CA PRO A 121 -1.98 20.16 -21.97
C PRO A 121 -2.01 21.37 -21.03
N GLY A 122 -2.45 22.54 -21.52
CA GLY A 122 -2.68 23.71 -20.68
C GLY A 122 -3.80 23.45 -19.69
N VAL A 123 -3.52 23.50 -18.39
CA VAL A 123 -4.48 23.16 -17.32
C VAL A 123 -4.19 23.90 -16.02
N ASP A 124 -5.23 24.14 -15.23
CA ASP A 124 -5.11 24.37 -13.79
C ASP A 124 -5.76 23.22 -13.04
N VAL A 125 -5.01 22.59 -12.14
CA VAL A 125 -5.47 21.53 -11.24
C VAL A 125 -5.34 22.02 -9.81
N ARG A 126 -6.39 21.82 -9.01
CA ARG A 126 -6.31 21.86 -7.54
C ARG A 126 -6.89 20.56 -7.04
N ASP A 127 -6.14 19.87 -6.19
CA ASP A 127 -6.46 18.49 -5.85
C ASP A 127 -6.16 18.21 -4.39
N VAL A 128 -7.09 17.51 -3.73
CA VAL A 128 -7.00 17.07 -2.34
C VAL A 128 -7.67 15.68 -2.25
N PRO A 129 -7.18 14.76 -1.40
CA PRO A 129 -7.85 13.49 -1.16
C PRO A 129 -9.18 13.71 -0.44
N ARG A 130 -10.15 12.81 -0.65
CA ARG A 130 -11.40 12.74 0.11
C ARG A 130 -11.18 12.12 1.50
N LEU A 131 -10.44 11.02 1.56
CA LEU A 131 -10.19 10.27 2.79
C LEU A 131 -8.68 10.18 3.08
N PRO A 132 -8.25 10.33 4.35
CA PRO A 132 -6.83 10.34 4.72
C PRO A 132 -6.16 8.96 4.63
N TRP A 133 -6.90 7.85 4.72
CA TRP A 133 -6.35 6.50 4.61
C TRP A 133 -6.71 5.84 3.29
N ARG A 134 -5.68 5.45 2.51
CA ARG A 134 -5.84 4.81 1.19
C ARG A 134 -4.83 3.69 1.09
N GLY A 135 -5.19 2.55 1.67
CA GLY A 135 -4.25 1.48 1.99
C GLY A 135 -4.21 0.33 1.00
N PHE A 136 -3.08 -0.34 0.94
CA PHE A 136 -2.92 -1.66 0.34
C PHE A 136 -2.05 -2.53 1.24
N MET A 137 -2.52 -3.73 1.57
CA MET A 137 -1.74 -4.75 2.26
C MET A 137 -1.19 -5.77 1.29
N LEU A 138 0.08 -6.10 1.44
CA LEU A 138 0.71 -7.23 0.76
C LEU A 138 1.25 -8.23 1.78
N ASP A 139 0.72 -9.44 1.72
CA ASP A 139 1.26 -10.58 2.44
C ASP A 139 2.58 -11.05 1.81
N VAL A 140 3.62 -11.04 2.63
CA VAL A 140 4.94 -11.58 2.28
C VAL A 140 5.32 -12.75 3.19
N ALA A 141 4.47 -13.08 4.16
CA ALA A 141 4.63 -14.20 5.08
C ALA A 141 4.31 -15.53 4.38
N ARG A 142 3.15 -15.68 3.71
CA ARG A 142 2.79 -16.96 3.05
C ARG A 142 3.68 -17.21 1.84
N HIS A 143 3.88 -16.24 0.96
CA HIS A 143 4.89 -16.29 -0.09
C HIS A 143 5.77 -15.03 -0.14
N PHE A 144 6.99 -15.15 0.39
CA PHE A 144 8.05 -14.14 0.30
C PHE A 144 8.15 -13.48 -1.08
N GLN A 145 8.12 -12.14 -1.09
CA GLN A 145 8.28 -11.33 -2.28
C GLN A 145 9.62 -10.59 -2.27
N PRO A 146 10.43 -10.67 -3.34
CA PRO A 146 11.68 -9.90 -3.45
C PRO A 146 11.44 -8.39 -3.37
N VAL A 147 12.40 -7.64 -2.80
CA VAL A 147 12.33 -6.17 -2.66
C VAL A 147 11.98 -5.43 -3.95
N PRO A 148 12.47 -5.81 -5.16
CA PRO A 148 12.04 -5.17 -6.41
C PRO A 148 10.53 -5.28 -6.69
N VAL A 149 9.87 -6.34 -6.22
CA VAL A 149 8.41 -6.49 -6.31
C VAL A 149 7.73 -5.46 -5.41
N LEU A 150 8.19 -5.32 -4.16
CA LEU A 150 7.66 -4.34 -3.21
C LEU A 150 7.82 -2.90 -3.73
N ARG A 151 9.01 -2.55 -4.23
CA ARG A 151 9.28 -1.23 -4.84
C ARG A 151 8.34 -0.95 -6.02
N ARG A 152 8.07 -1.97 -6.83
CA ARG A 152 7.14 -1.85 -7.96
C ARG A 152 5.71 -1.59 -7.50
N PHE A 153 5.23 -2.29 -6.46
CA PHE A 153 3.91 -2.02 -5.90
C PHE A 153 3.82 -0.60 -5.31
N ILE A 154 4.87 -0.12 -4.62
CA ILE A 154 4.95 1.26 -4.14
C ILE A 154 4.87 2.25 -5.32
N ASP A 155 5.61 2.02 -6.41
CA ASP A 155 5.54 2.89 -7.60
C ASP A 155 4.14 2.94 -8.22
N LEU A 156 3.45 1.79 -8.26
CA LEU A 156 2.09 1.68 -8.79
C LEU A 156 1.07 2.32 -7.84
N MET A 157 1.20 2.11 -6.53
CA MET A 157 0.38 2.77 -5.51
C MET A 157 0.50 4.29 -5.61
N ALA A 158 1.73 4.79 -5.73
CA ALA A 158 2.02 6.22 -5.81
C ALA A 158 1.37 6.86 -7.03
N LEU A 159 1.46 6.22 -8.21
CA LEU A 159 0.82 6.72 -9.43
C LEU A 159 -0.70 6.94 -9.25
N HIS A 160 -1.32 6.12 -8.42
CA HIS A 160 -2.75 6.19 -8.09
C HIS A 160 -3.04 6.90 -6.76
N LYS A 161 -2.03 7.50 -6.12
CA LYS A 161 -2.16 8.29 -4.89
C LYS A 161 -2.67 7.51 -3.66
N LEU A 162 -2.46 6.20 -3.63
CA LEU A 162 -2.53 5.41 -2.39
C LEU A 162 -1.36 5.81 -1.47
N ASN A 163 -1.55 5.77 -0.15
CA ASN A 163 -0.59 6.35 0.80
C ASN A 163 -0.17 5.43 1.96
N VAL A 164 -0.78 4.26 2.13
CA VAL A 164 -0.35 3.29 3.16
C VAL A 164 -0.07 1.94 2.51
N LEU A 165 1.16 1.45 2.64
CA LEU A 165 1.51 0.06 2.38
C LEU A 165 1.52 -0.67 3.73
N HIS A 166 0.54 -1.53 3.93
CA HIS A 166 0.53 -2.48 5.04
C HIS A 166 1.36 -3.71 4.64
N LEU A 167 2.44 -3.98 5.38
CA LEU A 167 3.35 -5.09 5.08
C LEU A 167 3.18 -6.20 6.11
N HIS A 168 2.48 -7.26 5.71
CA HIS A 168 2.22 -8.43 6.56
C HIS A 168 3.46 -9.34 6.59
N LEU A 169 4.30 -9.14 7.61
CA LEU A 169 5.69 -9.65 7.66
C LEU A 169 5.82 -11.02 8.33
N THR A 170 4.82 -11.48 9.06
CA THR A 170 4.93 -12.70 9.87
C THR A 170 3.63 -13.46 9.88
N ASP A 171 3.71 -14.77 9.77
CA ASP A 171 2.57 -15.68 9.90
C ASP A 171 3.08 -17.10 10.24
N ASP A 172 2.19 -18.08 10.28
CA ASP A 172 2.50 -19.48 10.57
C ASP A 172 3.48 -20.10 9.58
N GLN A 173 3.43 -19.68 8.31
CA GLN A 173 4.27 -20.24 7.22
C GLN A 173 5.54 -19.42 6.95
N GLY A 174 5.80 -18.36 7.74
CA GLY A 174 7.00 -17.57 7.55
C GLY A 174 7.17 -16.34 8.42
N TRP A 175 8.42 -16.09 8.81
CA TRP A 175 8.86 -14.86 9.46
C TRP A 175 9.82 -14.09 8.55
N ARG A 176 9.50 -12.83 8.20
CA ARG A 176 10.21 -12.10 7.13
C ARG A 176 11.09 -10.94 7.59
N MET A 177 11.01 -10.55 8.86
CA MET A 177 11.75 -9.42 9.40
C MET A 177 13.00 -9.88 10.19
N PRO A 178 14.18 -9.25 10.09
CA PRO A 178 15.30 -9.62 10.94
C PRO A 178 15.11 -9.01 12.34
N VAL A 179 15.36 -9.81 13.38
CA VAL A 179 15.45 -9.35 14.78
C VAL A 179 16.79 -9.82 15.32
N PRO A 180 17.83 -8.96 15.39
CA PRO A 180 19.20 -9.38 15.71
C PRO A 180 19.33 -10.13 17.04
N ARG A 181 18.51 -9.77 18.03
CA ARG A 181 18.47 -10.45 19.35
C ARG A 181 17.79 -11.83 19.29
N ARG A 182 17.07 -12.14 18.21
CA ARG A 182 16.32 -13.38 17.96
C ARG A 182 16.66 -13.99 16.60
N PRO A 183 17.93 -14.35 16.35
CA PRO A 183 18.39 -14.75 15.01
C PRO A 183 17.68 -15.99 14.45
N LYS A 184 17.12 -16.86 15.31
CA LYS A 184 16.39 -18.05 14.85
C LYS A 184 15.06 -17.71 14.16
N LEU A 185 14.49 -16.52 14.40
CA LEU A 185 13.31 -16.07 13.65
C LEU A 185 13.61 -16.02 12.16
N ALA A 186 14.81 -15.56 11.79
CA ALA A 186 15.25 -15.54 10.41
C ALA A 186 15.73 -16.92 9.92
N SER A 187 16.60 -17.60 10.68
CA SER A 187 17.23 -18.83 10.19
C SER A 187 16.33 -20.07 10.22
N ILE A 188 15.32 -20.10 11.10
CA ILE A 188 14.32 -21.17 11.19
C ILE A 188 12.97 -20.66 10.69
N GLY A 189 12.41 -19.63 11.33
CA GLY A 189 11.08 -19.10 10.98
C GLY A 189 10.98 -18.56 9.56
N GLY A 190 12.09 -18.16 8.94
CA GLY A 190 12.15 -17.68 7.57
C GLY A 190 11.95 -18.76 6.49
N TRP A 191 11.91 -20.05 6.85
CA TRP A 191 11.90 -21.15 5.88
C TRP A 191 10.93 -22.25 6.27
N ARG A 192 10.19 -22.76 5.28
CA ARG A 192 9.41 -23.99 5.38
C ARG A 192 9.89 -25.01 4.35
N THR A 193 9.65 -26.29 4.63
CA THR A 193 10.15 -27.40 3.82
C THR A 193 9.39 -27.59 2.51
N GLU A 194 8.12 -27.18 2.45
CA GLU A 194 7.25 -27.33 1.28
C GLU A 194 5.99 -26.46 1.43
N THR A 195 5.16 -26.43 0.39
CA THR A 195 3.85 -25.78 0.42
C THR A 195 2.77 -26.75 -0.07
N ASN A 196 1.85 -27.16 0.82
CA ASN A 196 0.78 -28.13 0.53
C ASN A 196 1.27 -29.42 -0.15
N GLY A 197 2.40 -29.97 0.30
CA GLY A 197 2.94 -31.23 -0.22
C GLY A 197 3.63 -31.12 -1.59
N ASP A 198 3.94 -29.91 -2.07
CA ASP A 198 4.65 -29.72 -3.34
C ASP A 198 6.16 -30.08 -3.28
N GLY A 199 6.67 -30.50 -2.12
CA GLY A 199 8.05 -30.93 -1.92
C GLY A 199 9.11 -29.85 -2.17
N THR A 200 8.71 -28.58 -2.32
CA THR A 200 9.61 -27.49 -2.70
C THR A 200 9.82 -26.51 -1.53
N PRO A 201 11.02 -26.44 -0.94
CA PRO A 201 11.31 -25.48 0.11
C PRO A 201 11.04 -24.05 -0.32
N HIS A 202 10.42 -23.27 0.57
CA HIS A 202 10.09 -21.88 0.34
C HIS A 202 10.50 -21.03 1.53
N GLY A 203 11.05 -19.85 1.27
CA GLY A 203 11.42 -18.93 2.34
C GLY A 203 12.10 -17.67 1.84
N GLY A 204 12.60 -16.91 2.79
CA GLY A 204 13.20 -15.60 2.58
C GLY A 204 12.98 -14.71 3.79
N VAL A 205 13.95 -13.85 4.05
CA VAL A 205 13.95 -12.87 5.13
C VAL A 205 14.59 -11.61 4.57
N TYR A 206 13.98 -10.46 4.81
CA TYR A 206 14.58 -9.18 4.44
C TYR A 206 15.77 -8.88 5.35
N THR A 207 16.77 -8.19 4.83
CA THR A 207 17.79 -7.55 5.66
C THR A 207 17.27 -6.20 6.19
N ARG A 208 17.85 -5.72 7.29
CA ARG A 208 17.53 -4.39 7.83
C ARG A 208 17.73 -3.29 6.79
N ALA A 209 18.84 -3.34 6.05
CA ALA A 209 19.15 -2.40 4.98
C ALA A 209 18.14 -2.43 3.82
N GLU A 210 17.60 -3.61 3.49
CA GLU A 210 16.54 -3.73 2.48
C GLU A 210 15.23 -3.09 2.95
N LEU A 211 14.85 -3.28 4.21
CA LEU A 211 13.65 -2.68 4.79
C LEU A 211 13.80 -1.15 4.92
N GLU A 212 14.92 -0.67 5.45
CA GLU A 212 15.21 0.78 5.55
C GLU A 212 15.24 1.43 4.15
N GLY A 213 15.84 0.75 3.16
CA GLY A 213 15.83 1.20 1.77
C GLY A 213 14.44 1.18 1.13
N LEU A 214 13.56 0.26 1.54
CA LEU A 214 12.16 0.22 1.10
C LEU A 214 11.35 1.36 1.72
N VAL A 215 11.55 1.64 3.01
CA VAL A 215 10.95 2.79 3.72
C VAL A 215 11.33 4.10 3.04
N ALA A 216 12.62 4.29 2.72
CA ALA A 216 13.07 5.49 2.00
C ALA A 216 12.42 5.62 0.62
N HIS A 217 12.36 4.52 -0.14
CA HIS A 217 11.71 4.48 -1.47
C HIS A 217 10.21 4.82 -1.38
N ALA A 218 9.51 4.35 -0.35
CA ALA A 218 8.11 4.65 -0.09
C ALA A 218 7.89 6.13 0.30
N ALA A 219 8.71 6.65 1.21
CA ALA A 219 8.62 8.04 1.68
C ALA A 219 8.79 9.06 0.55
N GLU A 220 9.73 8.82 -0.37
CA GLU A 220 9.90 9.64 -1.60
C GLU A 220 8.64 9.75 -2.45
N ARG A 221 7.72 8.79 -2.32
CA ARG A 221 6.49 8.66 -3.10
C ARG A 221 5.23 9.00 -2.30
N GLY A 222 5.40 9.52 -1.08
CA GLY A 222 4.28 9.84 -0.19
C GLY A 222 3.55 8.61 0.33
N ILE A 223 4.23 7.47 0.41
CA ILE A 223 3.68 6.22 0.96
C ILE A 223 4.33 5.94 2.31
N ALA A 224 3.51 5.77 3.34
CA ALA A 224 3.90 5.26 4.63
C ALA A 224 3.85 3.73 4.62
N ILE A 225 4.82 3.08 5.27
CA ILE A 225 4.80 1.62 5.50
C ILE A 225 4.30 1.36 6.91
N MET A 226 3.22 0.61 7.06
CA MET A 226 2.75 0.05 8.32
C MET A 226 3.21 -1.41 8.38
N PRO A 227 4.19 -1.76 9.22
CA PRO A 227 4.58 -3.15 9.42
C PRO A 227 3.57 -3.88 10.29
N GLU A 228 3.39 -5.18 10.04
CA GLU A 228 2.59 -6.06 10.89
C GLU A 228 3.44 -7.17 11.47
N ILE A 229 3.28 -7.40 12.77
CA ILE A 229 3.74 -8.60 13.45
C ILE A 229 2.51 -9.27 14.06
N GLU A 230 2.14 -10.41 13.51
CA GLU A 230 1.01 -11.21 13.96
C GLU A 230 1.18 -11.69 15.40
N MET A 231 0.15 -11.48 16.22
CA MET A 231 0.07 -11.97 17.58
C MET A 231 -1.36 -11.93 18.12
N PRO A 232 -1.71 -12.72 19.14
CA PRO A 232 -0.95 -13.87 19.63
C PRO A 232 -1.12 -15.12 18.76
N GLY A 233 -2.10 -15.14 17.84
CA GLY A 233 -2.26 -16.15 16.79
C GLY A 233 -1.23 -16.00 15.67
N HIS A 234 -1.35 -16.81 14.62
CA HIS A 234 -0.46 -16.81 13.44
C HIS A 234 1.05 -16.77 13.78
N ALA A 235 1.41 -17.41 14.91
CA ALA A 235 2.73 -17.28 15.53
C ALA A 235 3.64 -18.48 15.22
N ARG A 236 3.19 -19.48 14.46
CA ARG A 236 3.89 -20.77 14.37
C ARG A 236 5.30 -20.68 13.82
N ALA A 237 5.61 -19.75 12.91
CA ALA A 237 6.99 -19.56 12.44
C ALA A 237 7.93 -19.08 13.56
N ALA A 238 7.44 -18.21 14.45
CA ALA A 238 8.19 -17.77 15.62
C ALA A 238 8.33 -18.89 16.66
N LEU A 239 7.27 -19.67 16.88
CA LEU A 239 7.27 -20.81 17.81
C LEU A 239 8.15 -21.97 17.32
N ALA A 240 8.29 -22.16 16.01
CA ALA A 240 9.27 -23.10 15.45
C ALA A 240 10.71 -22.71 15.79
N ALA A 241 10.99 -21.40 15.85
CA ALA A 241 12.30 -20.87 16.21
C ALA A 241 12.56 -20.87 17.73
N TYR A 242 11.52 -20.59 18.51
CA TYR A 242 11.55 -20.46 19.97
C TYR A 242 10.28 -21.09 20.60
N PRO A 243 10.25 -22.43 20.78
CA PRO A 243 9.05 -23.13 21.25
C PRO A 243 8.60 -22.72 22.66
N ASP A 244 9.53 -22.27 23.51
CA ASP A 244 9.27 -21.83 24.87
C ASP A 244 8.34 -20.61 24.98
N LEU A 245 8.08 -19.91 23.87
CA LEU A 245 7.15 -18.78 23.81
C LEU A 245 5.68 -19.20 23.66
N GLY A 246 5.41 -20.46 23.30
CA GLY A 246 4.05 -20.93 22.98
C GLY A 246 3.22 -21.26 24.22
N ILE A 247 1.89 -21.32 24.05
CA ILE A 247 0.99 -21.93 25.06
C ILE A 247 1.25 -23.43 25.26
N SER A 248 1.80 -24.08 24.25
CA SER A 248 2.33 -25.44 24.30
C SER A 248 3.78 -25.41 23.83
N PRO A 249 4.77 -25.76 24.68
CA PRO A 249 6.19 -25.63 24.36
C PRO A 249 6.74 -26.76 23.48
N GLU A 250 5.88 -27.51 22.80
CA GLU A 250 6.30 -28.60 21.93
C GLU A 250 6.98 -28.06 20.66
N PRO A 251 8.06 -28.70 20.17
CA PRO A 251 8.68 -28.31 18.91
C PRO A 251 7.70 -28.45 17.73
N LEU A 252 7.33 -27.33 17.14
CA LEU A 252 6.50 -27.28 15.93
C LEU A 252 7.37 -26.90 14.73
N PRO A 253 7.24 -27.56 13.57
CA PRO A 253 7.84 -27.03 12.34
C PRO A 253 7.08 -25.78 11.89
N VAL A 254 7.76 -24.90 11.13
CA VAL A 254 7.11 -23.84 10.35
C VAL A 254 6.03 -24.48 9.48
N TRP A 255 4.85 -23.88 9.44
CA TRP A 255 3.69 -24.55 8.86
C TRP A 255 3.80 -24.60 7.33
N THR A 256 3.34 -25.71 6.76
CA THR A 256 3.39 -25.96 5.30
C THR A 256 2.02 -25.96 4.65
N ARG A 257 0.97 -25.65 5.43
CA ARG A 257 -0.43 -25.65 5.02
C ARG A 257 -1.10 -24.31 5.35
N TRP A 258 -2.25 -24.08 4.75
CA TRP A 258 -3.12 -22.93 5.01
C TRP A 258 -4.15 -23.23 6.09
N GLY A 259 -4.76 -22.18 6.62
CA GLY A 259 -5.85 -22.25 7.60
C GLY A 259 -5.48 -21.58 8.91
N ILE A 260 -6.23 -21.94 9.95
CA ILE A 260 -6.08 -21.38 11.30
C ILE A 260 -5.25 -22.34 12.15
N SER A 261 -4.07 -21.91 12.61
CA SER A 261 -3.24 -22.70 13.53
C SER A 261 -3.72 -22.53 14.97
N ASP A 262 -3.64 -23.62 15.75
CA ASP A 262 -3.82 -23.61 17.20
C ASP A 262 -2.57 -23.11 17.97
N ALA A 263 -1.52 -22.74 17.24
CA ALA A 263 -0.24 -22.32 17.79
C ALA A 263 -0.31 -20.82 18.08
N ALA A 264 -0.23 -20.47 19.37
CA ALA A 264 -0.29 -19.09 19.82
C ALA A 264 0.79 -18.79 20.86
N PHE A 265 1.21 -17.53 20.93
CA PHE A 265 2.06 -17.05 22.02
C PHE A 265 1.34 -17.21 23.37
N GLY A 266 2.08 -17.69 24.37
CA GLY A 266 1.62 -17.69 25.76
C GLY A 266 1.75 -16.31 26.40
N PRO A 267 0.98 -16.00 27.46
CA PRO A 267 1.06 -14.70 28.16
C PRO A 267 2.48 -14.34 28.63
N HIS A 268 3.33 -15.33 28.93
CA HIS A 268 4.72 -15.13 29.33
C HIS A 268 5.62 -14.61 28.19
N ALA A 269 5.17 -14.67 26.93
CA ALA A 269 5.90 -14.18 25.77
C ALA A 269 5.88 -12.65 25.61
N ALA A 270 5.20 -11.90 26.50
CA ALA A 270 5.13 -10.44 26.44
C ALA A 270 6.51 -9.76 26.36
N GLY A 271 7.52 -10.29 27.06
CA GLY A 271 8.90 -9.77 26.98
C GLY A 271 9.52 -9.94 25.60
N PHE A 272 9.25 -11.05 24.92
CA PHE A 272 9.69 -11.29 23.54
C PHE A 272 8.99 -10.34 22.57
N VAL A 273 7.67 -10.18 22.70
CA VAL A 273 6.87 -9.26 21.85
C VAL A 273 7.41 -7.84 21.94
N ARG A 274 7.71 -7.34 23.15
CA ARG A 274 8.29 -6.00 23.35
C ARG A 274 9.64 -5.84 22.66
N GLU A 275 10.48 -6.88 22.68
CA GLU A 275 11.77 -6.87 22.00
C GLU A 275 11.61 -6.81 20.48
N VAL A 276 10.67 -7.57 19.92
CA VAL A 276 10.35 -7.52 18.48
C VAL A 276 9.79 -6.14 18.10
N LEU A 277 8.80 -5.64 18.83
CA LEU A 277 8.19 -4.34 18.55
C LEU A 277 9.20 -3.19 18.67
N ALA A 278 10.19 -3.30 19.56
CA ALA A 278 11.30 -2.34 19.63
C ALA A 278 12.08 -2.29 18.31
N GLU A 279 12.45 -3.45 17.75
CA GLU A 279 13.15 -3.51 16.45
C GLU A 279 12.25 -2.98 15.32
N VAL A 280 10.95 -3.30 15.32
CA VAL A 280 9.96 -2.77 14.36
C VAL A 280 9.97 -1.24 14.37
N MET A 281 9.90 -0.62 15.55
CA MET A 281 9.88 0.84 15.67
C MET A 281 11.19 1.53 15.27
N GLU A 282 12.32 0.81 15.31
CA GLU A 282 13.60 1.33 14.80
C GLU A 282 13.65 1.32 13.26
N VAL A 283 13.15 0.25 12.64
CA VAL A 283 13.20 0.07 11.17
C VAL A 283 12.11 0.88 10.47
N PHE A 284 10.92 0.96 11.07
CA PHE A 284 9.75 1.60 10.47
C PHE A 284 9.40 2.88 11.24
N PRO A 285 9.74 4.07 10.70
CA PRO A 285 9.57 5.34 11.40
C PRO A 285 8.12 5.85 11.40
N ASN A 286 7.23 5.24 10.62
CA ASN A 286 5.80 5.59 10.57
C ASN A 286 5.14 5.40 11.95
N GLU A 287 4.09 6.17 12.24
CA GLU A 287 3.41 6.11 13.54
C GLU A 287 2.64 4.79 13.76
N HIS A 288 2.14 4.17 12.68
CA HIS A 288 1.30 2.97 12.76
C HIS A 288 2.11 1.68 12.76
N VAL A 289 1.76 0.75 13.66
CA VAL A 289 2.26 -0.64 13.70
C VAL A 289 1.06 -1.57 13.88
N HIS A 290 0.93 -2.58 13.02
CA HIS A 290 -0.17 -3.53 13.08
C HIS A 290 0.20 -4.72 13.99
N LEU A 291 -0.72 -5.09 14.88
CA LEU A 291 -0.56 -6.16 15.86
C LEU A 291 -1.24 -7.47 15.43
N GLY A 292 -1.90 -7.48 14.27
CA GLY A 292 -2.69 -8.62 13.82
C GLY A 292 -3.91 -8.83 14.72
N GLY A 293 -3.98 -9.99 15.36
CA GLY A 293 -4.96 -10.32 16.38
C GLY A 293 -6.12 -11.16 15.87
N ASP A 294 -6.12 -11.54 14.60
CA ASP A 294 -7.14 -12.36 13.99
C ASP A 294 -6.94 -13.86 14.28
N GLU A 295 -8.04 -14.60 14.11
CA GLU A 295 -8.11 -16.06 14.06
C GLU A 295 -7.38 -16.81 15.19
N CYS A 296 -7.30 -16.19 16.38
CA CYS A 296 -6.66 -16.79 17.53
C CYS A 296 -7.63 -17.69 18.32
N LEU A 297 -7.23 -18.94 18.57
CA LEU A 297 -8.04 -19.91 19.33
C LEU A 297 -7.89 -19.79 20.86
N LEU A 298 -7.18 -18.78 21.36
CA LEU A 298 -7.09 -18.51 22.80
C LEU A 298 -8.45 -18.07 23.38
N PRO A 299 -8.72 -18.30 24.68
CA PRO A 299 -9.85 -17.69 25.34
C PRO A 299 -9.86 -16.17 25.15
N GLU A 300 -11.03 -15.59 24.88
CA GLU A 300 -11.21 -14.18 24.53
C GLU A 300 -10.56 -13.23 25.55
N ASP A 301 -10.65 -13.55 26.85
CA ASP A 301 -10.08 -12.74 27.91
C ASP A 301 -8.53 -12.78 27.92
N VAL A 302 -7.93 -13.92 27.55
CA VAL A 302 -6.48 -14.08 27.42
C VAL A 302 -6.00 -13.35 26.17
N HIS A 303 -6.71 -13.53 25.05
CA HIS A 303 -6.45 -12.87 23.78
C HIS A 303 -6.47 -11.33 23.92
N GLY A 304 -7.55 -10.79 24.47
CA GLY A 304 -7.72 -9.35 24.66
C GLY A 304 -6.66 -8.75 25.59
N ARG A 305 -6.33 -9.42 26.70
CA ARG A 305 -5.24 -8.96 27.59
C ARG A 305 -3.88 -8.95 26.90
N PHE A 306 -3.59 -9.92 26.03
CA PHE A 306 -2.34 -9.98 25.29
C PHE A 306 -2.23 -8.79 24.32
N LEU A 307 -3.26 -8.57 23.49
CA LEU A 307 -3.30 -7.45 22.55
C LEU A 307 -3.24 -6.11 23.26
N ASN A 308 -3.93 -5.96 24.39
CA ASN A 308 -3.91 -4.74 25.19
C ASN A 308 -2.50 -4.40 25.69
N GLN A 309 -1.76 -5.38 26.21
CA GLN A 309 -0.38 -5.16 26.65
C GLN A 309 0.57 -4.76 25.52
N ALA A 310 0.37 -5.31 24.31
CA ALA A 310 1.15 -4.93 23.13
C ALA A 310 0.78 -3.52 22.64
N ALA A 311 -0.51 -3.18 22.65
CA ALA A 311 -1.02 -1.85 22.30
C ALA A 311 -0.51 -0.78 23.27
N GLU A 312 -0.59 -1.00 24.58
CA GLU A 312 -0.04 -0.10 25.60
C GLU A 312 1.46 0.15 25.39
N TYR A 313 2.22 -0.91 25.09
CA TYR A 313 3.66 -0.78 24.84
C TYR A 313 3.99 0.15 23.66
N LEU A 314 3.21 0.09 22.59
CA LEU A 314 3.32 0.96 21.41
C LEU A 314 2.89 2.40 21.75
N LEU A 315 1.76 2.57 22.43
CA LEU A 315 1.20 3.86 22.80
C LEU A 315 2.15 4.64 23.74
N ASP A 316 2.76 3.96 24.71
CA ASP A 316 3.78 4.53 25.62
C ASP A 316 5.02 5.05 24.89
N ARG A 317 5.23 4.63 23.64
CA ARG A 317 6.34 5.03 22.77
C ARG A 317 5.91 5.94 21.62
N GLY A 318 4.68 6.45 21.67
CA GLY A 318 4.14 7.37 20.67
C GLY A 318 3.83 6.70 19.33
N ARG A 319 3.62 5.38 19.31
CA ARG A 319 3.11 4.66 18.15
C ARG A 319 1.61 4.40 18.30
N ILE A 320 0.94 4.31 17.16
CA ILE A 320 -0.49 4.03 17.07
C ILE A 320 -0.66 2.56 16.65
N PRO A 321 -1.11 1.68 17.57
CA PRO A 321 -1.42 0.30 17.20
C PRO A 321 -2.59 0.25 16.21
N ALA A 322 -2.49 -0.66 15.25
CA ALA A 322 -3.60 -1.09 14.40
C ALA A 322 -3.85 -2.60 14.63
N ALA A 323 -5.08 -3.07 14.50
CA ALA A 323 -5.40 -4.48 14.68
C ALA A 323 -6.66 -4.89 13.90
N TRP A 324 -6.73 -6.18 13.55
CA TRP A 324 -7.94 -6.81 12.98
C TRP A 324 -9.03 -6.95 14.05
N GLU A 325 -8.62 -7.29 15.27
CA GLU A 325 -9.51 -7.50 16.43
C GLU A 325 -9.34 -6.41 17.50
N PRO A 326 -10.34 -6.21 18.39
CA PRO A 326 -10.26 -5.20 19.44
C PRO A 326 -9.07 -5.41 20.39
N THR A 327 -8.22 -4.37 20.51
CA THR A 327 -7.08 -4.35 21.44
C THR A 327 -7.45 -3.91 22.87
N GLY A 328 -8.68 -3.43 23.08
CA GLY A 328 -9.14 -2.88 24.36
C GLY A 328 -8.70 -1.42 24.66
N ASP A 329 -7.87 -0.79 23.81
CA ASP A 329 -7.54 0.64 23.91
C ASP A 329 -8.20 1.43 22.77
N PRO A 330 -8.98 2.49 23.04
CA PRO A 330 -9.70 3.23 22.01
C PRO A 330 -8.83 4.10 21.11
N ARG A 331 -7.53 4.25 21.42
CA ARG A 331 -6.57 4.96 20.55
C ARG A 331 -6.08 4.08 19.41
N SER A 332 -6.31 2.77 19.47
CA SER A 332 -5.93 1.82 18.42
C SER A 332 -6.82 1.95 17.19
N VAL A 333 -6.23 1.80 16.00
CA VAL A 333 -6.97 1.68 14.74
C VAL A 333 -7.57 0.28 14.63
N ILE A 334 -8.88 0.19 14.43
CA ILE A 334 -9.57 -1.08 14.16
C ILE A 334 -9.76 -1.25 12.66
N MET A 335 -9.44 -2.44 12.15
CA MET A 335 -9.53 -2.81 10.74
C MET A 335 -10.56 -3.94 10.56
N PRO A 336 -11.87 -3.63 10.57
CA PRO A 336 -12.92 -4.64 10.54
C PRO A 336 -13.00 -5.32 9.18
N TRP A 337 -12.98 -6.66 9.19
CA TRP A 337 -12.87 -7.45 7.98
C TRP A 337 -13.95 -8.53 7.79
N LYS A 338 -14.46 -9.10 8.89
CA LYS A 338 -15.55 -10.10 8.89
C LYS A 338 -16.93 -9.48 9.05
N ASP A 339 -17.09 -8.64 10.07
CA ASP A 339 -18.39 -8.18 10.56
C ASP A 339 -18.51 -6.65 10.48
N GLU A 340 -19.45 -6.16 9.68
CA GLU A 340 -19.74 -4.72 9.57
C GLU A 340 -20.18 -4.11 10.91
N THR A 341 -20.70 -4.90 11.86
CA THR A 341 -21.08 -4.40 13.19
C THR A 341 -19.87 -3.99 14.03
N GLN A 342 -18.69 -4.55 13.75
CA GLN A 342 -17.44 -4.17 14.42
C GLN A 342 -17.08 -2.71 14.10
N ALA A 343 -17.25 -2.28 12.85
CA ALA A 343 -17.03 -0.90 12.44
C ALA A 343 -17.95 0.06 13.20
N ALA A 344 -19.25 -0.26 13.28
CA ALA A 344 -20.24 0.57 13.97
C ALA A 344 -19.90 0.73 15.46
N LYS A 345 -19.58 -0.38 16.16
CA LYS A 345 -19.20 -0.36 17.58
C LYS A 345 -17.94 0.46 17.83
N ALA A 346 -16.92 0.32 16.98
CA ALA A 346 -15.67 1.08 17.10
C ALA A 346 -15.92 2.58 16.90
N LEU A 347 -16.73 2.96 15.89
CA LEU A 347 -17.10 4.36 15.64
C LEU A 347 -17.93 4.96 16.78
N GLU A 348 -18.87 4.22 17.36
CA GLU A 348 -19.65 4.65 18.54
C GLU A 348 -18.77 4.95 19.76
N GLN A 349 -17.62 4.26 19.86
CA GLN A 349 -16.62 4.45 20.91
C GLN A 349 -15.59 5.54 20.57
N GLY A 350 -15.71 6.19 19.41
CA GLY A 350 -14.76 7.21 18.94
C GLY A 350 -13.40 6.65 18.51
N GLN A 351 -13.31 5.34 18.24
CA GLN A 351 -12.08 4.70 17.79
C GLN A 351 -11.85 4.99 16.29
N PRO A 352 -10.59 5.15 15.85
CA PRO A 352 -10.27 5.24 14.44
C PRO A 352 -10.53 3.90 13.72
N VAL A 353 -11.20 3.96 12.57
CA VAL A 353 -11.57 2.78 11.78
C VAL A 353 -11.07 2.88 10.34
N VAL A 354 -10.48 1.80 9.84
CA VAL A 354 -10.13 1.63 8.42
C VAL A 354 -10.89 0.42 7.88
N MET A 355 -11.79 0.64 6.93
CA MET A 355 -12.64 -0.43 6.40
C MET A 355 -11.84 -1.46 5.58
N THR A 356 -11.99 -2.74 5.91
CA THR A 356 -11.32 -3.86 5.24
C THR A 356 -12.24 -5.08 5.01
N PRO A 357 -13.52 -4.91 4.65
CA PRO A 357 -14.45 -6.04 4.52
C PRO A 357 -14.01 -7.00 3.41
N HIS A 358 -13.86 -8.28 3.77
CA HIS A 358 -13.29 -9.26 2.84
C HIS A 358 -14.09 -9.41 1.53
N THR A 359 -15.40 -9.19 1.59
CA THR A 359 -16.30 -9.23 0.43
C THR A 359 -16.11 -8.10 -0.57
N ALA A 360 -15.37 -7.05 -0.24
CA ALA A 360 -15.10 -5.93 -1.14
C ALA A 360 -13.61 -5.62 -1.30
N THR A 361 -12.74 -6.01 -0.36
CA THR A 361 -11.36 -5.53 -0.33
C THR A 361 -10.28 -6.61 -0.42
N TYR A 362 -10.63 -7.90 -0.32
CA TYR A 362 -9.66 -8.99 -0.43
C TYR A 362 -9.42 -9.33 -1.90
N LEU A 363 -8.19 -9.08 -2.35
CA LEU A 363 -7.76 -9.20 -3.73
C LEU A 363 -7.27 -10.62 -4.06
N ASP A 364 -7.04 -11.46 -3.06
CA ASP A 364 -6.75 -12.88 -3.22
C ASP A 364 -7.97 -13.69 -3.70
N TYR A 365 -9.19 -13.15 -3.56
CA TYR A 365 -10.35 -13.69 -4.26
C TYR A 365 -10.25 -13.48 -5.78
N PRO A 366 -10.75 -14.43 -6.59
CA PRO A 366 -10.92 -14.29 -8.04
C PRO A 366 -11.68 -13.02 -8.43
N GLN A 367 -11.44 -12.54 -9.65
CA GLN A 367 -12.10 -11.33 -10.20
C GLN A 367 -13.41 -11.64 -10.93
N SER A 368 -13.65 -12.91 -11.26
CA SER A 368 -14.86 -13.44 -11.86
C SER A 368 -15.08 -14.89 -11.41
N ASP A 369 -16.21 -15.47 -11.78
CA ASP A 369 -16.53 -16.90 -11.60
C ASP A 369 -16.05 -17.77 -12.77
N GLY A 370 -15.35 -17.17 -13.74
CA GLY A 370 -14.91 -17.86 -14.94
C GLY A 370 -13.79 -18.88 -14.66
N GLY A 371 -13.87 -20.07 -15.27
CA GLY A 371 -12.85 -21.12 -15.13
C GLY A 371 -11.45 -20.79 -15.69
N HIS A 372 -11.24 -19.56 -16.18
CA HIS A 372 -9.95 -19.04 -16.64
C HIS A 372 -9.23 -18.21 -15.58
N GLU A 373 -9.88 -17.91 -14.45
CA GLU A 373 -9.25 -17.23 -13.32
C GLU A 373 -8.06 -18.05 -12.79
N PRO A 374 -6.93 -17.40 -12.47
CA PRO A 374 -5.84 -18.08 -11.80
C PRO A 374 -6.26 -18.53 -10.39
N PRO A 375 -5.52 -19.45 -9.75
CA PRO A 375 -5.84 -19.91 -8.41
C PRO A 375 -5.94 -18.74 -7.41
N GLY A 376 -7.10 -18.57 -6.80
CA GLY A 376 -7.34 -17.59 -5.74
C GLY A 376 -7.94 -18.25 -4.51
N GLN A 377 -8.20 -17.46 -3.49
CA GLN A 377 -8.96 -17.90 -2.32
C GLN A 377 -10.35 -18.40 -2.76
N PRO A 378 -10.75 -19.63 -2.39
CA PRO A 378 -12.06 -20.14 -2.77
C PRO A 378 -13.20 -19.44 -2.01
N GLY A 379 -14.40 -19.46 -2.59
CA GLY A 379 -15.66 -19.13 -1.91
C GLY A 379 -16.32 -17.83 -2.37
N PHE A 380 -15.56 -16.78 -2.69
CA PHE A 380 -16.09 -15.49 -3.11
C PHE A 380 -15.44 -15.00 -4.40
N VAL A 381 -16.11 -14.05 -5.06
CA VAL A 381 -15.56 -13.23 -6.15
C VAL A 381 -15.58 -11.79 -5.66
N VAL A 382 -14.46 -11.09 -5.83
CA VAL A 382 -14.37 -9.65 -5.52
C VAL A 382 -14.00 -8.92 -6.79
N THR A 383 -14.99 -8.23 -7.36
CA THR A 383 -14.84 -7.50 -8.61
C THR A 383 -14.25 -6.11 -8.38
N THR A 384 -13.89 -5.44 -9.48
CA THR A 384 -13.51 -4.01 -9.44
C THR A 384 -14.66 -3.12 -8.96
N LYS A 385 -15.91 -3.52 -9.22
CA LYS A 385 -17.10 -2.77 -8.80
C LYS A 385 -17.32 -2.88 -7.29
N ASP A 386 -17.11 -4.05 -6.71
CA ASP A 386 -17.21 -4.27 -5.27
C ASP A 386 -16.19 -3.40 -4.51
N VAL A 387 -14.94 -3.37 -4.98
CA VAL A 387 -13.88 -2.51 -4.44
C VAL A 387 -14.23 -1.02 -4.56
N TYR A 388 -14.82 -0.60 -5.68
CA TYR A 388 -15.23 0.80 -5.88
C TYR A 388 -16.32 1.24 -4.90
N HIS A 389 -17.21 0.31 -4.56
CA HIS A 389 -18.35 0.49 -3.65
C HIS A 389 -18.08 -0.05 -2.24
N VAL A 390 -16.82 -0.19 -1.84
CA VAL A 390 -16.45 -0.53 -0.45
C VAL A 390 -17.27 0.33 0.53
N PRO A 391 -17.89 -0.26 1.56
CA PRO A 391 -18.68 0.48 2.52
C PRO A 391 -17.80 1.47 3.29
N LEU A 392 -18.26 2.71 3.39
CA LEU A 392 -17.55 3.80 4.05
C LEU A 392 -18.53 4.57 4.96
N PRO A 393 -18.83 4.04 6.16
CA PRO A 393 -19.63 4.77 7.15
C PRO A 393 -19.03 6.13 7.49
N ASP A 394 -19.86 7.08 7.92
CA ASP A 394 -19.37 8.40 8.35
C ASP A 394 -18.39 8.26 9.52
N GLY A 395 -17.25 8.96 9.43
CA GLY A 395 -16.23 8.98 10.49
C GLY A 395 -15.06 8.01 10.30
N VAL A 396 -15.12 7.10 9.31
CA VAL A 396 -13.96 6.23 9.01
C VAL A 396 -12.78 7.02 8.44
N LEU A 397 -11.55 6.55 8.70
CA LEU A 397 -10.33 7.12 8.12
C LEU A 397 -10.21 6.82 6.62
N GLY A 398 -10.80 5.72 6.17
CA GLY A 398 -10.77 5.28 4.78
C GLY A 398 -10.94 3.76 4.66
N ALA A 399 -10.36 3.19 3.61
CA ALA A 399 -10.37 1.76 3.37
C ALA A 399 -9.01 1.26 2.88
N GLN A 400 -8.86 -0.06 2.91
CA GLN A 400 -7.65 -0.74 2.46
C GLN A 400 -8.01 -2.04 1.77
N CYS A 401 -7.31 -2.36 0.67
CA CYS A 401 -7.34 -3.69 0.05
C CYS A 401 -6.25 -4.60 0.62
N GLN A 402 -6.53 -5.90 0.69
CA GLN A 402 -5.63 -6.92 1.20
C GLN A 402 -5.30 -7.88 0.08
N LEU A 403 -4.05 -8.30 -0.05
CA LEU A 403 -3.68 -9.39 -0.95
C LEU A 403 -2.90 -10.42 -0.15
N TRP A 404 -3.63 -11.45 0.29
CA TRP A 404 -3.10 -12.66 0.90
C TRP A 404 -2.50 -13.59 -0.17
N THR A 405 -1.41 -14.29 0.16
CA THR A 405 -0.55 -14.93 -0.85
C THR A 405 -0.49 -16.44 -0.80
N GLU A 406 -1.41 -17.13 -0.12
CA GLU A 406 -1.52 -18.60 -0.09
C GLU A 406 -1.43 -19.21 -1.50
N HIS A 407 -2.17 -18.62 -2.45
CA HIS A 407 -2.23 -19.08 -3.84
C HIS A 407 -1.40 -18.23 -4.81
N VAL A 408 -0.74 -17.18 -4.32
CA VAL A 408 -0.16 -16.11 -5.14
C VAL A 408 1.37 -16.09 -5.04
N ARG A 409 2.03 -16.85 -5.91
CA ARG A 409 3.50 -17.06 -5.84
C ARG A 409 4.34 -16.08 -6.66
N THR A 410 3.78 -15.46 -7.69
CA THR A 410 4.56 -14.70 -8.67
C THR A 410 4.10 -13.26 -8.78
N ARG A 411 5.02 -12.37 -9.15
CA ARG A 411 4.71 -10.98 -9.47
C ARG A 411 3.58 -10.84 -10.51
N LYS A 412 3.59 -11.65 -11.58
CA LYS A 412 2.54 -11.57 -12.62
C LYS A 412 1.16 -11.86 -12.00
N HIS A 413 1.09 -12.83 -11.10
CA HIS A 413 -0.15 -13.18 -10.40
C HIS A 413 -0.59 -12.10 -9.41
N LEU A 414 0.35 -11.53 -8.64
CA LEU A 414 0.08 -10.37 -7.78
C LEU A 414 -0.52 -9.20 -8.58
N GLU A 415 0.12 -8.83 -9.70
CA GLU A 415 -0.36 -7.73 -10.55
C GLU A 415 -1.69 -8.05 -11.23
N TYR A 416 -1.94 -9.32 -11.56
CA TYR A 416 -3.23 -9.75 -12.08
C TYR A 416 -4.33 -9.52 -11.04
N LEU A 417 -4.12 -9.96 -9.81
CA LEU A 417 -5.12 -9.80 -8.75
C LEU A 417 -5.25 -8.34 -8.30
N ALA A 418 -4.17 -7.59 -8.22
CA ALA A 418 -4.20 -6.23 -7.72
C ALA A 418 -4.87 -5.23 -8.68
N PHE A 419 -4.77 -5.43 -9.99
CA PHE A 419 -5.26 -4.48 -11.00
C PHE A 419 -6.39 -5.11 -11.82
N PRO A 420 -7.46 -4.34 -12.16
CA PRO A 420 -7.61 -2.89 -11.93
C PRO A 420 -8.23 -2.51 -10.57
N ARG A 421 -8.45 -3.46 -9.66
CA ARG A 421 -9.08 -3.26 -8.33
C ARG A 421 -8.44 -2.14 -7.49
N LEU A 422 -7.11 -2.07 -7.39
CA LEU A 422 -6.43 -0.98 -6.68
C LEU A 422 -6.64 0.40 -7.32
N VAL A 423 -6.92 0.48 -8.62
CA VAL A 423 -7.25 1.74 -9.28
C VAL A 423 -8.66 2.20 -8.89
N ALA A 424 -9.60 1.27 -8.72
CA ALA A 424 -10.93 1.55 -8.20
C ALA A 424 -10.89 2.05 -6.74
N LEU A 425 -10.12 1.37 -5.88
CA LEU A 425 -9.91 1.81 -4.49
C LEU A 425 -9.34 3.24 -4.46
N ALA A 426 -8.30 3.49 -5.26
CA ALA A 426 -7.68 4.80 -5.35
C ALA A 426 -8.67 5.89 -5.79
N ASP A 427 -9.47 5.64 -6.84
CA ASP A 427 -10.42 6.62 -7.35
C ASP A 427 -11.54 6.91 -6.35
N THR A 428 -12.12 5.88 -5.73
CA THR A 428 -13.20 6.07 -4.76
C THR A 428 -12.71 6.82 -3.52
N LEU A 429 -11.53 6.50 -2.97
CA LEU A 429 -11.05 7.15 -1.75
C LEU A 429 -10.43 8.54 -1.96
N TRP A 430 -10.04 8.89 -3.18
CA TRP A 430 -9.49 10.21 -3.51
C TRP A 430 -10.54 11.20 -4.02
N SER A 431 -11.46 10.75 -4.89
CA SER A 431 -12.40 11.63 -5.58
C SER A 431 -13.43 12.22 -4.62
N GLN A 432 -13.67 13.53 -4.70
CA GLN A 432 -14.64 14.22 -3.83
C GLN A 432 -16.09 13.77 -4.05
N ARG A 433 -16.40 13.35 -5.28
CA ARG A 433 -17.69 12.80 -5.70
C ARG A 433 -17.42 11.56 -6.54
N PRO A 434 -17.15 10.40 -5.91
CA PRO A 434 -16.91 9.17 -6.66
C PRO A 434 -18.16 8.83 -7.46
N ASP A 435 -17.95 8.36 -8.68
CA ASP A 435 -18.98 8.03 -9.65
C ASP A 435 -18.48 6.90 -10.55
N TRP A 436 -19.17 5.77 -10.51
CA TRP A 436 -18.75 4.53 -11.17
C TRP A 436 -18.69 4.68 -12.70
N GLU A 437 -19.69 5.30 -13.32
CA GLU A 437 -19.74 5.48 -14.78
C GLU A 437 -18.64 6.43 -15.27
N GLY A 438 -18.40 7.51 -14.54
CA GLY A 438 -17.27 8.39 -14.78
C GLY A 438 -15.93 7.67 -14.62
N PHE A 439 -15.81 6.80 -13.61
CA PHE A 439 -14.61 5.99 -13.39
C PHE A 439 -14.34 5.02 -14.54
N THR A 440 -15.33 4.22 -14.96
CA THR A 440 -15.17 3.28 -16.09
C THR A 440 -14.80 4.00 -17.38
N THR A 441 -15.39 5.18 -17.62
CA THR A 441 -15.04 6.04 -18.76
C THR A 441 -13.56 6.48 -18.72
N ARG A 442 -13.03 6.84 -17.55
CA ARG A 442 -11.61 7.17 -17.38
C ARG A 442 -10.71 5.94 -17.56
N MET A 443 -11.17 4.77 -17.13
CA MET A 443 -10.43 3.52 -17.24
C MET A 443 -10.16 3.10 -18.68
N ARG A 444 -11.04 3.43 -19.64
CA ARG A 444 -10.79 3.18 -21.08
C ARG A 444 -9.45 3.73 -21.57
N TYR A 445 -9.13 4.97 -21.20
CA TYR A 445 -7.84 5.57 -21.52
C TYR A 445 -6.73 5.08 -20.57
N HIS A 446 -7.08 4.83 -19.30
CA HIS A 446 -6.11 4.36 -18.31
C HIS A 446 -5.58 2.95 -18.60
N ALA A 447 -6.32 2.11 -19.31
CA ALA A 447 -5.86 0.82 -19.81
C ALA A 447 -4.56 0.93 -20.63
N SER A 448 -4.42 1.99 -21.43
CA SER A 448 -3.18 2.29 -22.17
C SER A 448 -2.01 2.67 -21.24
N ARG A 449 -2.28 3.29 -20.08
CA ARG A 449 -1.25 3.55 -19.06
C ARG A 449 -0.82 2.29 -18.35
N LEU A 450 -1.77 1.45 -17.94
CA LEU A 450 -1.48 0.13 -17.38
C LEU A 450 -0.65 -0.71 -18.38
N ALA A 451 -0.95 -0.59 -19.68
CA ALA A 451 -0.16 -1.22 -20.74
C ALA A 451 1.29 -0.71 -20.77
N ALA A 452 1.49 0.62 -20.72
CA ALA A 452 2.81 1.23 -20.69
C ALA A 452 3.62 0.84 -19.44
N LEU A 453 2.95 0.56 -18.32
CA LEU A 453 3.53 0.06 -17.07
C LEU A 453 3.77 -1.46 -17.06
N SER A 454 3.48 -2.13 -18.18
CA SER A 454 3.59 -3.59 -18.36
C SER A 454 2.72 -4.40 -17.40
N ILE A 455 1.57 -3.85 -16.98
CA ILE A 455 0.54 -4.61 -16.28
C ILE A 455 -0.05 -5.66 -17.25
N PRO A 456 -0.40 -6.89 -16.80
CA PRO A 456 -0.88 -7.97 -17.66
C PRO A 456 -2.03 -7.54 -18.61
N ALA A 457 -2.10 -8.10 -19.83
CA ALA A 457 -3.13 -7.76 -20.82
C ALA A 457 -4.53 -8.16 -20.37
N GLU A 458 -4.58 -9.27 -19.65
CA GLU A 458 -5.76 -9.95 -19.15
C GLU A 458 -6.55 -9.05 -18.19
N VAL A 459 -5.88 -8.11 -17.51
CA VAL A 459 -6.51 -7.19 -16.53
C VAL A 459 -6.70 -5.76 -17.03
N ARG A 460 -6.33 -5.50 -18.29
CA ARG A 460 -6.46 -4.17 -18.92
C ARG A 460 -7.77 -3.98 -19.66
N ARG A 461 -8.56 -5.05 -19.83
CA ARG A 461 -9.85 -5.00 -20.51
C ARG A 461 -10.91 -4.51 -19.52
N GLU A 462 -11.93 -3.82 -20.05
CA GLU A 462 -13.08 -3.43 -19.25
C GLU A 462 -13.64 -4.65 -18.52
N PRO A 463 -14.22 -4.48 -17.32
CA PRO A 463 -15.19 -5.44 -16.82
C PRO A 463 -16.35 -5.39 -17.83
N CYS A 464 -16.29 -6.22 -18.86
CA CYS A 464 -17.43 -6.43 -19.74
C CYS A 464 -18.58 -6.85 -18.83
N GLU A 465 -19.65 -6.07 -18.89
CA GLU A 465 -20.94 -6.41 -18.32
C GLU A 465 -21.27 -7.86 -18.65
N HIS A 466 -21.20 -8.72 -17.65
CA HIS A 466 -22.02 -9.92 -17.64
C HIS A 466 -23.27 -9.53 -16.86
N SER A 467 -24.19 -8.99 -17.66
CA SER A 467 -25.64 -8.93 -17.43
C SER A 467 -26.21 -10.26 -16.99
#